data_AF-A0A6N9P200-F1
#
_entry.id   AF-A0A6N9P200-F1
#
_cell.length_a   1.000
_cell.length_b   1.000
_cell.length_c   1.000
_cell.angle_alpha   90.00
_cell.angle_beta   90.00
_cell.angle_gamma   90.00
#
_symmetry.space_group_name_H-M   'P 1'
#
loop_
_entity.id
_entity.type
_entity.pdbx_description
1 polymer ?
#
loop_
_entity_poly.entity_id
_entity_poly.type
_entity_poly.pdbx_seq_one_letter_code
_entity_poly.pdbx_strand_id
1 'polypeptide(L)'
;MIERYRKIIRMRCVAAVVYAVLGSLLLAVLFLSGGSVVPDYMLSFFVGTGAMMVMNGIVNFCRKNRLLKDEQELRKKAVVEFDERNAEVMRRAWALALEVLLVIGWAAMVIAGFFSETVCYTLLASLCVVLLTAFVCYTIVWKTT
;
A
#
# COMPACT_ATOMS: atom_id res chain seq x y z
N MET A 1 11.83 -2.15 -24.20
CA MET A 1 11.01 -1.24 -23.35
C MET A 1 9.63 -1.83 -23.04
N ILE A 2 8.82 -2.16 -24.05
CA ILE A 2 7.44 -2.66 -23.88
C ILE A 2 7.38 -4.00 -23.13
N GLU A 3 8.26 -4.96 -23.43
CA GLU A 3 8.37 -6.25 -22.73
C GLU A 3 8.59 -6.07 -21.21
N ARG A 4 9.50 -5.14 -20.86
CA ARG A 4 9.80 -4.77 -19.46
C ARG A 4 8.57 -4.18 -18.78
N TYR A 5 7.84 -3.29 -19.46
CA TYR A 5 6.61 -2.71 -18.94
C TYR A 5 5.49 -3.73 -18.77
N ARG A 6 5.34 -4.67 -19.71
CA ARG A 6 4.39 -5.79 -19.61
C ARG A 6 4.66 -6.64 -18.38
N LYS A 7 5.94 -6.91 -18.06
CA LYS A 7 6.34 -7.63 -16.84
C LYS A 7 5.98 -6.85 -15.57
N ILE A 8 6.21 -5.53 -15.54
CA ILE A 8 5.82 -4.64 -14.42
C ILE A 8 4.31 -4.67 -14.20
N ILE A 9 3.51 -4.51 -15.26
CA ILE A 9 2.05 -4.56 -15.14
C ILE A 9 1.58 -5.93 -14.68
N ARG A 10 2.16 -7.02 -15.18
CA ARG A 10 1.83 -8.38 -14.73
C ARG A 10 2.12 -8.56 -13.24
N MET A 11 3.27 -8.07 -12.77
CA MET A 11 3.60 -8.09 -11.33
C MET A 11 2.63 -7.23 -10.51
N ARG A 12 2.22 -6.06 -11.03
CA ARG A 12 1.17 -5.22 -10.42
C ARG A 12 -0.22 -5.87 -10.46
N CYS A 13 -0.51 -6.78 -11.39
CA CYS A 13 -1.73 -7.59 -11.40
C CYS A 13 -1.67 -8.66 -10.32
N VAL A 14 -0.54 -9.38 -10.20
CA VAL A 14 -0.33 -10.38 -9.15
C VAL A 14 -0.45 -9.73 -7.78
N ALA A 15 0.16 -8.56 -7.57
CA ALA A 15 0.01 -7.80 -6.32
C ALA A 15 -1.46 -7.44 -6.02
N ALA A 16 -2.25 -7.05 -7.04
CA ALA A 16 -3.68 -6.77 -6.86
C ALA A 16 -4.49 -8.01 -6.50
N VAL A 17 -4.16 -9.17 -7.07
CA VAL A 17 -4.78 -10.46 -6.71
C VAL A 17 -4.41 -10.85 -5.28
N VAL A 18 -3.13 -10.77 -4.90
CA VAL A 18 -2.69 -11.04 -3.53
C VAL A 18 -3.43 -10.14 -2.54
N TYR A 19 -3.56 -8.85 -2.85
CA TYR A 19 -4.30 -7.90 -2.02
C TYR A 19 -5.79 -8.27 -1.88
N ALA A 20 -6.43 -8.70 -2.98
CA ALA A 20 -7.82 -9.19 -2.94
C ALA A 20 -7.95 -10.47 -2.11
N VAL A 21 -7.00 -11.40 -2.24
CA VAL A 21 -6.98 -12.66 -1.48
C VAL A 21 -6.86 -12.38 0.01
N LEU A 22 -5.95 -11.48 0.42
CA LEU A 22 -5.81 -11.06 1.81
C LEU A 22 -7.10 -10.46 2.36
N GLY A 23 -7.76 -9.58 1.60
CA GLY A 23 -9.07 -9.04 1.97
C GLY A 23 -10.15 -10.12 2.11
N SER A 24 -10.17 -11.10 1.20
CA SER A 24 -11.12 -12.20 1.23
C SER A 24 -10.89 -13.16 2.40
N LEU A 25 -9.62 -13.42 2.76
CA LEU A 25 -9.25 -14.22 3.93
C LEU A 25 -9.69 -13.53 5.22
N LEU A 26 -9.48 -12.22 5.33
CA LEU A 26 -9.96 -11.43 6.47
C LEU A 26 -11.47 -11.58 6.64
N LEU A 27 -12.25 -11.40 5.57
CA LEU A 27 -13.70 -11.57 5.61
C LEU A 27 -14.12 -13.01 5.95
N ALA A 28 -13.43 -14.01 5.41
CA ALA A 28 -13.72 -15.41 5.69
C ALA A 28 -13.49 -15.75 7.18
N VAL A 29 -12.39 -15.26 7.78
CA VAL A 29 -12.11 -15.45 9.21
C VAL A 29 -13.19 -14.78 10.07
N LEU A 30 -13.62 -13.57 9.72
CA LEU A 30 -14.70 -12.87 10.44
C LEU A 30 -16.04 -13.61 10.32
N PHE A 31 -16.34 -14.13 9.13
CA PHE A 31 -17.58 -14.86 8.88
C PHE A 31 -17.60 -16.22 9.61
N LEU A 32 -16.50 -16.99 9.55
CA LEU A 32 -16.39 -18.29 10.22
C LEU A 32 -16.38 -18.19 11.74
N SER A 33 -15.82 -17.12 12.29
CA SER A 33 -15.82 -16.86 13.73
C SER A 33 -17.11 -16.23 14.26
N GLY A 34 -18.07 -15.92 13.39
CA GLY A 34 -19.29 -15.19 13.75
C GLY A 34 -19.01 -13.81 14.34
N GLY A 35 -17.86 -13.21 14.04
CA GLY A 35 -17.41 -11.93 14.60
C GLY A 35 -16.82 -12.00 16.02
N SER A 36 -16.84 -13.16 16.69
CA SER A 36 -16.41 -13.30 18.10
C SER A 36 -14.93 -13.01 18.38
N VAL A 37 -14.09 -12.99 17.34
CA VAL A 37 -12.64 -12.75 17.44
C VAL A 37 -12.31 -11.27 17.58
N VAL A 38 -13.25 -10.38 17.25
CA VAL A 38 -13.02 -8.93 17.20
C VAL A 38 -14.08 -8.23 18.07
N PRO A 39 -13.71 -7.18 18.82
CA PRO A 39 -14.70 -6.38 19.54
C PRO A 39 -15.78 -5.81 18.60
N ASP A 40 -17.04 -5.77 19.05
CA ASP A 40 -18.19 -5.35 18.23
C ASP A 40 -18.01 -3.98 17.57
N TYR A 41 -17.40 -3.02 18.28
CA TYR A 41 -17.13 -1.68 17.75
C TYR A 41 -16.11 -1.65 16.61
N MET A 42 -15.23 -2.65 16.53
CA MET A 42 -14.23 -2.81 15.46
C MET A 42 -14.71 -3.69 14.32
N LEU A 43 -15.75 -4.51 14.54
CA LEU A 43 -16.27 -5.43 13.53
C LEU A 43 -16.57 -4.73 12.20
N SER A 44 -17.30 -3.60 12.27
CA SER A 44 -17.64 -2.78 11.09
C SER A 44 -16.41 -2.26 10.35
N PHE A 45 -15.34 -1.91 11.08
CA PHE A 45 -14.10 -1.42 10.49
C PHE A 45 -13.36 -2.53 9.72
N PHE A 46 -13.26 -3.74 10.30
CA PHE A 46 -12.59 -4.86 9.65
C PHE A 46 -13.40 -5.41 8.47
N VAL A 47 -14.72 -5.48 8.58
CA VAL A 47 -15.60 -5.84 7.45
C VAL A 47 -15.49 -4.82 6.32
N GLY A 48 -15.56 -3.52 6.63
CA GLY A 48 -15.41 -2.46 5.65
C GLY A 48 -14.05 -2.48 4.95
N THR A 49 -12.98 -2.68 5.71
CA THR A 49 -11.61 -2.79 5.18
C THR A 49 -11.47 -3.99 4.26
N GLY A 50 -11.93 -5.17 4.70
CA GLY A 50 -11.89 -6.40 3.89
C GLY A 50 -12.67 -6.25 2.58
N ALA A 51 -13.87 -5.67 2.62
CA ALA A 51 -14.69 -5.42 1.44
C ALA A 51 -14.02 -4.44 0.46
N MET A 52 -13.46 -3.34 0.96
CA MET A 52 -12.72 -2.37 0.15
C MET A 52 -11.46 -2.97 -0.48
N MET A 53 -10.73 -3.82 0.23
CA MET A 53 -9.55 -4.52 -0.31
C MET A 53 -9.92 -5.42 -1.49
N VAL A 54 -10.98 -6.21 -1.35
CA VAL A 54 -11.48 -7.10 -2.41
C VAL A 54 -11.94 -6.28 -3.61
N MET A 55 -12.77 -5.25 -3.39
CA MET A 55 -13.28 -4.40 -4.47
C MET A 55 -12.15 -3.69 -5.23
N ASN A 56 -11.19 -3.09 -4.51
CA ASN A 56 -10.05 -2.41 -5.11
C ASN A 56 -9.17 -3.38 -5.91
N GLY A 57 -8.90 -4.57 -5.36
CA GLY A 57 -8.15 -5.62 -6.05
C GLY A 57 -8.81 -6.06 -7.36
N ILE A 58 -10.13 -6.28 -7.36
CA ILE A 58 -10.90 -6.66 -8.57
C ILE A 58 -10.86 -5.54 -9.61
N VAL A 59 -11.16 -4.29 -9.21
CA VAL A 59 -11.16 -3.15 -10.14
C VAL A 59 -9.77 -2.95 -10.78
N ASN A 60 -8.71 -3.02 -9.97
CA ASN A 60 -7.35 -2.89 -10.47
C ASN A 60 -6.95 -4.05 -11.39
N PHE A 61 -7.34 -5.28 -11.05
CA PHE A 61 -7.10 -6.45 -11.90
C PHE A 61 -7.79 -6.29 -13.25
N CYS A 62 -9.07 -5.93 -13.27
CA CYS A 62 -9.85 -5.71 -14.48
C CYS A 62 -9.24 -4.60 -15.37
N ARG A 63 -8.91 -3.45 -14.79
CA ARG A 63 -8.30 -2.32 -15.53
C ARG A 63 -6.95 -2.69 -16.13
N LYS A 64 -6.08 -3.35 -15.36
CA LYS A 64 -4.75 -3.75 -15.82
C LYS A 64 -4.82 -4.88 -16.84
N ASN A 65 -5.76 -5.81 -16.70
CA ASN A 65 -5.97 -6.88 -17.68
C ASN A 65 -6.48 -6.32 -19.02
N ARG A 66 -7.40 -5.34 -19.00
CA ARG A 66 -7.80 -4.60 -20.21
C ARG A 66 -6.61 -3.89 -20.86
N LEU A 67 -5.79 -3.21 -20.07
CA LEU A 67 -4.58 -2.53 -20.55
C LEU A 67 -3.53 -3.48 -21.16
N LEU A 68 -3.45 -4.73 -20.70
CA LEU A 68 -2.54 -5.74 -21.27
C LEU A 68 -3.00 -6.28 -22.64
N LYS A 69 -4.29 -6.13 -22.96
CA LYS A 69 -4.89 -6.52 -24.23
C LYS A 69 -4.75 -5.44 -25.31
N ASP A 70 -4.69 -4.16 -24.91
CA ASP A 70 -4.49 -3.04 -25.84
C ASP A 70 -3.01 -2.64 -25.92
N GLU A 71 -2.37 -3.00 -27.03
CA GLU A 71 -0.95 -2.71 -27.23
C GLU A 71 -0.67 -1.21 -27.48
N GLN A 72 -1.60 -0.47 -28.08
CA GLN A 72 -1.41 0.96 -28.32
C GLN A 72 -1.48 1.76 -27.03
N GLU A 73 -2.47 1.47 -26.17
CA GLU A 73 -2.54 2.10 -24.85
C GLU A 73 -1.35 1.72 -23.95
N LEU A 74 -0.90 0.46 -24.02
CA LEU A 74 0.24 -0.01 -23.26
C LEU A 74 1.52 0.75 -23.61
N ARG A 75 1.75 0.98 -24.92
CA ARG A 75 2.89 1.77 -25.41
C ARG A 75 2.83 3.21 -24.95
N LYS A 76 1.68 3.87 -25.07
CA LYS A 76 1.48 5.26 -24.61
C LYS A 76 1.80 5.40 -23.13
N LYS A 77 1.28 4.50 -22.28
CA LYS A 77 1.55 4.54 -20.83
C LYS A 77 2.98 4.20 -20.47
N ALA A 78 3.63 3.30 -21.21
CA ALA A 78 5.05 2.99 -21.00
C ALA A 78 5.94 4.23 -21.20
N VAL A 79 5.70 5.01 -22.27
CA VAL A 79 6.47 6.23 -22.55
C VAL A 79 6.29 7.25 -21.43
N VAL A 80 5.05 7.47 -20.98
CA VAL A 80 4.76 8.43 -19.91
C VAL A 80 5.38 8.00 -18.57
N GLU A 81 5.40 6.70 -18.26
CA GLU A 81 5.92 6.21 -16.98
C GLU A 81 7.46 6.12 -16.94
N PHE A 82 8.12 5.97 -18.10
CA PHE A 82 9.59 6.00 -18.20
C PHE A 82 10.15 7.39 -18.51
N ASP A 83 9.32 8.43 -18.58
CA ASP A 83 9.78 9.80 -18.71
C ASP A 83 10.55 10.21 -17.45
N GLU A 84 11.79 10.67 -17.63
CA GLU A 84 12.70 11.07 -16.55
C GLU A 84 12.07 12.15 -15.66
N ARG A 85 11.27 13.05 -16.24
CA ARG A 85 10.60 14.11 -15.49
C ARG A 85 9.58 13.55 -14.51
N ASN A 86 8.78 12.57 -14.95
CA ASN A 86 7.78 11.94 -14.08
C ASN A 86 8.44 11.10 -12.98
N ALA A 87 9.55 10.43 -13.28
CA ALA A 87 10.30 9.67 -12.29
C ALA A 87 10.85 10.58 -11.19
N GLU A 88 11.41 11.74 -11.55
CA GLU A 88 11.97 12.70 -10.59
C GLU A 88 10.89 13.37 -9.73
N VAL A 89 9.77 13.78 -10.34
CA VAL A 89 8.62 14.34 -9.60
C VAL A 89 8.09 13.32 -8.61
N MET A 90 7.94 12.05 -9.01
CA MET A 90 7.44 11.01 -8.12
C MET A 90 8.41 10.75 -6.96
N ARG A 91 9.73 10.71 -7.20
CA ARG A 91 10.72 10.55 -6.13
C ARG A 91 10.64 11.67 -5.09
N ARG A 92 10.57 12.93 -5.54
CA ARG A 92 10.43 14.08 -4.64
C ARG A 92 9.12 14.08 -3.88
N ALA A 93 8.02 13.73 -4.55
CA ALA A 93 6.71 13.62 -3.92
C ALA A 93 6.70 12.54 -2.82
N TRP A 94 7.30 11.37 -3.06
CA TRP A 94 7.41 10.30 -2.05
C TRP A 94 8.31 10.69 -0.88
N ALA A 95 9.41 11.40 -1.12
CA ALA A 95 10.28 11.90 -0.06
C ALA A 95 9.54 12.90 0.85
N LEU A 96 8.82 13.86 0.26
CA LEU A 96 8.00 14.82 0.99
C LEU A 96 6.84 14.13 1.72
N ALA A 97 6.17 13.17 1.08
CA ALA A 97 5.08 12.42 1.72
C ALA A 97 5.57 11.65 2.95
N LEU A 98 6.75 11.01 2.88
CA LEU A 98 7.34 10.30 4.01
C LEU A 98 7.64 11.27 5.17
N GLU A 99 8.21 12.43 4.88
CA GLU A 99 8.52 13.45 5.88
C GLU A 99 7.24 13.97 6.57
N VAL A 100 6.22 14.32 5.79
CA VAL A 100 4.92 14.78 6.31
C VAL A 100 4.25 13.71 7.17
N LEU A 101 4.27 12.45 6.73
CA LEU A 101 3.69 11.33 7.50
C LEU A 101 4.42 11.09 8.82
N LEU A 102 5.74 11.25 8.87
CA LEU A 102 6.52 11.14 10.12
C LEU A 102 6.15 12.27 11.10
N VAL A 103 6.01 13.51 10.62
CA VAL A 103 5.61 14.64 11.46
C VAL A 103 4.20 14.46 12.01
N ILE A 104 3.24 14.09 11.16
CA ILE A 104 1.86 13.84 11.58
C ILE A 104 1.79 12.65 12.56
N GLY A 105 2.51 11.57 12.27
CA GLY A 105 2.56 10.40 13.13
C GLY A 105 3.18 10.69 14.50
N TRP A 106 4.24 11.50 14.55
CA TRP A 106 4.83 11.97 15.80
C TRP A 106 3.86 12.84 16.61
N ALA A 107 3.17 13.79 15.95
CA ALA A 107 2.16 14.62 16.62
C ALA A 107 1.01 13.77 17.19
N ALA A 108 0.52 12.79 16.41
CA ALA A 108 -0.50 11.85 16.86
C ALA A 108 -0.04 11.02 18.06
N MET A 109 1.22 10.58 18.07
CA MET A 109 1.82 9.84 19.20
C MET A 109 1.87 10.68 20.47
N VAL A 110 2.30 11.95 20.39
CA VAL A 110 2.35 12.88 21.54
C VAL A 110 0.95 13.09 22.11
N ILE A 111 -0.05 13.33 21.24
CA ILE A 111 -1.44 13.50 21.65
C ILE A 111 -1.96 12.22 22.30
N ALA A 112 -1.71 11.05 21.70
CA ALA A 112 -2.13 9.75 22.24
C ALA A 112 -1.53 9.45 23.61
N GLY A 113 -0.32 9.93 23.90
CA GLY A 113 0.33 9.80 25.21
C GLY A 113 -0.48 10.39 26.37
N PHE A 114 -1.33 11.40 26.12
CA PHE A 114 -2.23 11.96 27.13
C PHE A 114 -3.47 11.10 27.40
N PHE A 115 -3.84 10.22 26.47
CA PHE A 115 -5.05 9.39 26.58
C PHE A 115 -4.75 7.95 27.00
N SER A 116 -3.70 7.34 26.44
CA SER A 116 -3.37 5.93 26.69
C SER A 116 -1.91 5.62 26.36
N GLU A 117 -1.20 5.06 27.33
CA GLU A 117 0.17 4.56 27.16
C GLU A 117 0.25 3.50 26.04
N THR A 118 -0.73 2.60 25.96
CA THR A 118 -0.78 1.53 24.94
C THR A 118 -0.87 2.11 23.52
N VAL A 119 -1.67 3.15 23.32
CA VAL A 119 -1.81 3.80 22.00
C VAL A 119 -0.52 4.57 21.64
N CYS A 120 0.11 5.20 22.63
CA CYS A 120 1.40 5.87 22.45
C CYS A 120 2.50 4.87 22.02
N TYR A 121 2.64 3.74 22.72
CA TYR A 121 3.65 2.73 22.40
C TYR A 121 3.41 2.05 21.05
N THR A 122 2.16 1.80 20.66
CA THR A 122 1.85 1.24 19.35
C THR A 122 2.17 2.22 18.21
N LEU A 123 1.89 3.51 18.38
CA LEU A 123 2.28 4.55 17.43
C LEU A 123 3.80 4.71 17.36
N LEU A 124 4.49 4.70 18.50
CA LEU A 124 5.96 4.73 18.55
C LEU A 124 6.56 3.55 17.79
N ALA A 125 6.10 2.33 18.05
CA ALA A 125 6.54 1.13 17.33
C ALA A 125 6.28 1.25 15.83
N SER A 126 5.13 1.81 15.42
CA SER A 126 4.81 2.03 14.02
C SER A 126 5.78 3.01 13.34
N LEU A 127 6.17 4.10 14.02
CA LEU A 127 7.16 5.05 13.53
C LEU A 127 8.55 4.42 13.43
N CYS A 128 8.96 3.63 14.42
CA CYS A 128 10.22 2.89 14.37
C CYS A 128 10.27 1.96 13.16
N VAL A 129 9.19 1.22 12.86
CA VAL A 129 9.12 0.36 11.68
C VAL A 129 9.23 1.17 10.39
N VAL A 130 8.57 2.33 10.28
CA VAL A 130 8.68 3.21 9.11
C VAL A 130 10.13 3.70 8.93
N LEU A 131 10.81 4.11 10.00
CA LEU A 131 12.21 4.55 9.93
C LEU A 131 13.16 3.40 9.57
N LEU A 132 12.97 2.21 10.15
CA LEU A 132 13.78 1.03 9.82
C LEU A 132 13.58 0.61 8.37
N THR A 133 12.35 0.60 7.87
CA THR A 133 12.08 0.28 6.45
C THR A 133 12.68 1.33 5.52
N ALA A 134 12.59 2.62 5.85
CA ALA A 134 13.26 3.67 5.10
C ALA A 134 14.79 3.49 5.08
N PHE A 135 15.38 3.14 6.22
CA PHE A 135 16.81 2.85 6.33
C PHE A 135 17.23 1.63 5.49
N VAL A 136 16.48 0.52 5.57
CA VAL A 136 16.74 -0.66 4.74
C VAL A 136 16.65 -0.31 3.25
N CYS A 137 15.59 0.40 2.83
CA CYS A 137 15.45 0.87 1.46
C CYS A 137 16.64 1.75 1.03
N TYR A 138 17.09 2.66 1.89
CA TYR A 138 18.27 3.49 1.65
C TYR A 138 19.53 2.64 1.45
N THR A 139 19.77 1.63 2.30
CA THR A 139 20.95 0.75 2.16
C THR A 139 20.92 -0.07 0.87
N ILE A 140 19.74 -0.52 0.43
CA ILE A 140 19.58 -1.25 -0.83
C ILE A 140 19.90 -0.32 -2.01
N VAL A 141 19.30 0.87 -2.04
CA VAL A 141 19.49 1.85 -3.13
C VAL A 141 20.95 2.29 -3.20
N TRP A 142 21.58 2.57 -2.06
CA TRP A 142 23.00 2.92 -1.98
C TRP A 142 23.89 1.81 -2.56
N LYS A 143 23.62 0.54 -2.23
CA LYS A 143 24.41 -0.58 -2.76
C LYS A 143 24.23 -0.80 -4.27
N THR A 144 23.11 -0.35 -4.84
CA THR A 144 22.80 -0.52 -6.27
C THR A 144 23.23 0.65 -7.15
N THR A 145 23.67 1.77 -6.56
CA THR A 145 24.15 2.96 -7.28
C THR A 145 25.66 2.94 -7.37
#